data_AF-A0A7C2A8L2-F1
#
_entry.id   AF-A0A7C2A8L2-F1
#
_cell.length_a   1.000
_cell.length_b   1.000
_cell.length_c   1.000
_cell.angle_alpha   90.00
_cell.angle_beta   90.00
_cell.angle_gamma   90.00
#
_symmetry.space_group_name_H-M   'P 1'
#
loop_
_entity.id
_entity.type
_entity.pdbx_description
1 polymer ?
#
loop_
_entity_poly.entity_id
_entity_poly.type
_entity_poly.pdbx_seq_one_letter_code
_entity_poly.pdbx_strand_id
1 'polypeptide(L)'
;QRYLAEANRLYGVLDGRLEGREFIADDYSIADIAAWPWISRYEWHRVDIAAYPNVSRWYKAIAERPAVRRGYDQPVKVSDIPLP
;
A
#
# COMPACT_ATOMS: atom_id res chain seq x y z
N GLN A 1 -18.42 0.40 12.25
CA GLN A 1 -19.01 -0.37 11.13
C GLN A 1 -18.78 0.33 9.79
N ARG A 2 -19.27 1.56 9.56
CA ARG A 2 -19.11 2.27 8.27
C ARG A 2 -17.65 2.46 7.80
N TYR A 3 -16.74 2.91 8.67
CA TYR A 3 -15.35 3.20 8.29
C TYR A 3 -14.53 1.96 7.90
N LEU A 4 -14.80 0.82 8.56
CA LEU A 4 -14.11 -0.43 8.26
C LEU A 4 -14.62 -1.05 6.94
N ALA A 5 -15.93 -0.95 6.68
CA ALA A 5 -16.50 -1.34 5.40
C ALA A 5 -15.96 -0.49 4.25
N GLU A 6 -15.84 0.83 4.47
CA GLU A 6 -15.28 1.74 3.46
C GLU A 6 -13.80 1.48 3.22
N ALA A 7 -13.00 1.22 4.27
CA ALA A 7 -11.61 0.81 4.11
C ALA A 7 -11.49 -0.44 3.23
N ASN A 8 -12.24 -1.50 3.54
CA ASN A 8 -12.23 -2.72 2.73
C ASN A 8 -12.68 -2.46 1.27
N ARG A 9 -13.68 -1.59 1.06
CA ARG A 9 -14.10 -1.20 -0.28
C ARG A 9 -12.98 -0.53 -1.07
N LEU A 10 -12.24 0.40 -0.45
CA LEU A 10 -11.11 1.08 -1.10
C LEU A 10 -9.97 0.12 -1.43
N TYR A 11 -9.65 -0.83 -0.54
CA TYR A 11 -8.67 -1.88 -0.83
C TYR A 11 -9.12 -2.76 -2.00
N GLY A 12 -10.40 -3.13 -2.06
CA GLY A 12 -10.95 -3.87 -3.20
C GLY A 12 -10.87 -3.12 -4.53
N VAL A 13 -11.13 -1.79 -4.53
CA VAL A 13 -10.96 -0.95 -5.72
C VAL A 13 -9.49 -0.92 -6.18
N LEU A 14 -8.56 -0.75 -5.25
CA LEU A 14 -7.14 -0.74 -5.58
C LEU A 14 -6.65 -2.11 -6.06
N ASP A 15 -7.13 -3.19 -5.45
CA ASP A 15 -6.79 -4.56 -5.84
C ASP A 15 -7.24 -4.87 -7.27
N GLY A 16 -8.48 -4.53 -7.61
CA GLY A 16 -8.99 -4.64 -8.98
C GLY A 16 -8.24 -3.71 -9.95
N ARG A 17 -7.86 -2.51 -9.52
CA ARG A 17 -7.04 -1.61 -10.36
C ARG A 17 -5.67 -2.20 -10.67
N LEU A 18 -5.09 -2.97 -9.76
CA LEU A 18 -3.76 -3.58 -9.91
C LEU A 18 -3.79 -4.95 -10.61
N GLU A 19 -4.96 -5.47 -10.96
CA GLU A 19 -5.08 -6.73 -11.69
C GLU A 19 -4.34 -6.65 -13.03
N GLY A 20 -3.38 -7.55 -13.24
CA GLY A 20 -2.54 -7.61 -14.44
C GLY A 20 -1.59 -6.42 -14.62
N ARG A 21 -1.40 -5.56 -13.61
CA ARG A 21 -0.56 -4.36 -13.69
C ARG A 21 0.53 -4.38 -12.64
N GLU A 22 1.73 -3.89 -12.97
CA GLU A 22 2.81 -3.78 -11.99
C GLU A 22 2.58 -2.64 -10.99
N PHE A 23 2.10 -1.50 -11.48
CA PHE A 23 1.88 -0.27 -10.72
C PHE A 23 0.46 0.29 -10.94
N ILE A 24 0.09 1.33 -10.20
CA ILE A 24 -1.25 1.94 -10.28
C ILE A 24 -1.52 2.51 -11.68
N ALA A 25 -0.50 3.07 -12.32
CA ALA A 25 -0.56 3.57 -13.69
C ALA A 25 -0.13 2.46 -14.67
N ASP A 26 0.78 2.78 -15.59
CA ASP A 26 1.51 1.78 -16.38
C ASP A 26 2.88 1.59 -15.74
N ASP A 27 3.72 2.63 -15.73
CA ASP A 27 5.00 2.64 -15.01
C ASP A 27 4.87 3.17 -13.57
N TYR A 28 5.87 2.87 -12.73
CA TYR A 28 5.99 3.43 -11.38
C TYR A 28 5.94 4.96 -11.42
N SER A 29 4.97 5.54 -10.71
CA SER A 29 4.65 6.96 -10.87
C SER A 29 4.30 7.64 -9.56
N ILE A 30 3.98 8.93 -9.64
CA ILE A 30 3.47 9.71 -8.50
C ILE A 30 2.19 9.10 -7.91
N ALA A 31 1.42 8.33 -8.68
CA ALA A 31 0.22 7.65 -8.17
C ALA A 31 0.59 6.61 -7.10
N ASP A 32 1.65 5.82 -7.34
CA ASP A 32 2.16 4.84 -6.38
C ASP A 32 2.77 5.52 -5.16
N ILE A 33 3.56 6.56 -5.38
CA ILE A 33 4.22 7.34 -4.32
C ILE A 33 3.18 7.98 -3.39
N ALA A 34 2.06 8.48 -3.94
CA ALA A 34 1.00 9.09 -3.17
C ALA A 34 0.14 8.07 -2.41
N ALA A 35 -0.15 6.92 -3.02
CA ALA A 35 -1.03 5.91 -2.43
C ALA A 35 -0.33 5.03 -1.38
N TRP A 36 0.93 4.64 -1.65
CA TRP A 36 1.63 3.63 -0.86
C TRP A 36 1.78 3.98 0.64
N PRO A 37 2.15 5.21 1.04
CA PRO A 37 2.26 5.56 2.46
C PRO A 37 0.94 5.46 3.22
N TRP A 38 -0.20 5.57 2.52
CA TRP A 38 -1.51 5.37 3.13
C TRP A 38 -1.76 3.87 3.33
N ILE A 39 -1.47 3.05 2.31
CA ILE A 39 -1.64 1.60 2.40
C ILE A 39 -0.69 0.95 3.41
N SER A 40 0.51 1.51 3.64
CA SER A 40 1.45 1.04 4.67
C SER A 40 0.93 1.18 6.10
N ARG A 41 -0.26 1.74 6.30
CA ARG A 41 -0.96 1.81 7.59
C ARG A 41 -2.13 0.82 7.67
N TYR A 42 -2.14 -0.24 6.85
CA TYR A 42 -3.24 -1.23 6.80
C TYR A 42 -3.63 -1.82 8.16
N GLU A 43 -2.66 -2.03 9.07
CA GLU A 43 -2.93 -2.49 10.43
C GLU A 43 -3.79 -1.49 11.23
N TRP A 44 -3.57 -0.19 11.04
CA TRP A 44 -4.35 0.87 11.69
C TRP A 44 -5.76 0.95 11.11
N HIS A 45 -5.92 0.60 9.83
CA HIS A 45 -7.22 0.46 9.18
C HIS A 45 -7.96 -0.82 9.61
N ARG A 46 -7.28 -1.72 10.34
CA ARG A 46 -7.76 -3.07 10.70
C ARG A 46 -8.16 -3.87 9.46
N VAL A 47 -7.36 -3.73 8.40
CA VAL A 47 -7.51 -4.45 7.15
C VAL A 47 -6.47 -5.55 7.09
N ASP A 48 -6.91 -6.78 6.80
CA ASP A 48 -6.01 -7.85 6.41
C ASP A 48 -5.61 -7.64 4.95
N ILE A 49 -4.40 -7.13 4.73
CA ILE A 49 -3.90 -6.84 3.38
C ILE A 49 -3.67 -8.13 2.57
N ALA A 50 -3.50 -9.30 3.22
CA ALA A 50 -3.34 -10.59 2.54
C ALA A 50 -4.62 -11.02 1.81
N ALA A 51 -5.79 -10.48 2.18
CA ALA A 51 -7.04 -10.67 1.47
C ALA A 51 -7.08 -9.98 0.09
N TYR A 52 -6.11 -9.11 -0.21
CA TYR A 52 -5.99 -8.34 -1.45
C TYR A 52 -4.65 -8.68 -2.13
N PRO A 53 -4.59 -9.75 -2.94
CA PRO A 53 -3.33 -10.30 -3.43
C PRO A 53 -2.56 -9.34 -4.36
N ASN A 54 -3.26 -8.57 -5.20
CA ASN A 54 -2.61 -7.63 -6.11
C ASN A 54 -2.04 -6.43 -5.34
N VAL A 55 -2.78 -5.95 -4.32
CA VAL A 55 -2.30 -4.93 -3.38
C VAL A 55 -1.10 -5.44 -2.59
N SER A 56 -1.16 -6.64 -2.03
CA SER A 56 -0.07 -7.24 -1.27
C SER A 56 1.21 -7.36 -2.09
N ARG A 57 1.12 -7.82 -3.34
CA ARG A 57 2.26 -7.91 -4.25
C ARG A 57 2.83 -6.52 -4.59
N TRP A 58 1.98 -5.58 -4.97
CA TRP A 58 2.37 -4.19 -5.27
C TRP A 58 3.03 -3.52 -4.07
N TYR A 59 2.47 -3.73 -2.89
CA TYR A 59 2.98 -3.20 -1.63
C TYR A 59 4.40 -3.67 -1.35
N LYS A 60 4.66 -4.98 -1.45
CA LYS A 60 5.98 -5.59 -1.23
C LYS A 60 7.02 -5.06 -2.23
N ALA A 61 6.66 -5.02 -3.52
CA ALA A 61 7.54 -4.52 -4.57
C ALA A 61 7.99 -3.07 -4.32
N ILE A 62 7.10 -2.22 -3.82
CA ILE A 62 7.44 -0.83 -3.48
C ILE A 62 8.21 -0.74 -2.16
N ALA A 63 7.88 -1.55 -1.15
CA ALA A 63 8.57 -1.60 0.14
C ALA A 63 10.06 -1.97 0.02
N GLU A 64 10.41 -2.74 -1.01
CA GLU A 64 11.80 -3.14 -1.30
C GLU A 64 12.66 -2.00 -1.88
N ARG A 65 12.03 -0.94 -2.42
CA ARG A 65 12.77 0.15 -3.06
C ARG A 65 13.57 0.95 -2.04
N PRO A 66 14.89 1.14 -2.24
CA PRO A 66 15.72 1.89 -1.28
C PRO A 66 15.24 3.32 -1.02
N ALA A 67 14.68 3.99 -2.03
CA ALA A 67 14.13 5.34 -1.89
C ALA A 67 12.89 5.39 -0.98
N VAL A 68 12.02 4.38 -1.05
CA VAL A 68 10.82 4.28 -0.21
C VAL A 68 11.20 4.06 1.24
N ARG A 69 12.14 3.14 1.50
CA ARG A 69 12.68 2.90 2.85
C ARG A 69 13.25 4.17 3.46
N ARG A 70 14.09 4.89 2.72
CA ARG A 70 14.65 6.18 3.18
C ARG A 70 13.56 7.21 3.44
N GLY A 71 12.56 7.34 2.56
CA GLY A 71 11.49 8.31 2.71
C GLY A 71 10.57 8.01 3.91
N TYR A 72 10.31 6.73 4.17
CA TYR A 72 9.46 6.30 5.29
C TYR A 72 10.07 6.60 6.67
N ASP A 73 11.41 6.64 6.76
CA ASP A 73 12.13 6.96 7.99
C ASP A 73 12.24 8.48 8.27
N GLN A 74 11.65 9.34 7.42
CA GLN A 74 11.72 10.80 7.53
C GLN A 74 10.38 11.44 7.95
N PRO A 75 10.39 12.56 8.68
CA PRO A 75 11.57 13.24 9.26
C PRO A 75 12.12 12.52 10.50
N VAL A 76 11.32 11.64 11.11
CA VAL A 76 11.71 10.83 12.26
C VAL A 76 11.24 9.40 12.03
N LYS A 77 12.13 8.43 12.26
CA LYS A 77 11.77 7.01 12.21
C LYS A 77 10.92 6.64 13.42
N VAL A 78 9.65 6.32 13.16
CA VAL A 78 8.67 5.95 14.21
C VAL A 78 8.53 4.43 14.32
N SER A 79 8.54 3.72 13.19
CA SER A 79 8.44 2.26 13.13
C SER A 79 9.17 1.74 11.90
N ASP A 80 9.39 0.42 11.83
CA ASP A 80 9.74 -0.20 10.55
C ASP A 80 8.51 -0.24 9.62
N ILE A 81 8.75 -0.52 8.33
CA ILE A 81 7.69 -0.74 7.35
C ILE A 81 7.00 -2.07 7.68
N PRO A 82 5.69 -2.11 7.93
CA PRO A 82 5.00 -3.37 8.19
C PRO A 82 4.99 -4.21 6.92
N LEU A 83 5.50 -5.43 6.98
CA LEU A 83 5.51 -6.36 5.86
C LEU A 83 4.45 -7.45 6.11
N PRO A 84 3.52 -7.67 5.15
CA PRO A 84 2.55 -8.77 5.23
C PRO A 84 3.11 -10.11 4.78
#